data_AF-A0A3D0TPE5-F1
#
_entry.id   AF-A0A3D0TPE5-F1
#
_cell.length_a   1.000
_cell.length_b   1.000
_cell.length_c   1.000
_cell.angle_alpha   90.00
_cell.angle_beta   90.00
_cell.angle_gamma   90.00
#
_symmetry.space_group_name_H-M   'P 1'
#
loop_
_entity.id
_entity.type
_entity.pdbx_description
1 polymer ?
#
loop_
_entity_poly.entity_id
_entity_poly.type
_entity_poly.pdbx_seq_one_letter_code
_entity_poly.pdbx_strand_id
1 'polypeptide(L)'
;PDVADVFRDRVMFPIRDATGAMVGFGGRQMPGGRDPKYRNSSQTPVYDKSRVLYGLHAAKRAISTHGFVLVCEGYTDVVGFSIAGFDNAVATCGTAMTEEHVKLLTRSTRRFVVAFDADSAGQAATERLHQWERTHKLDVTVVELGEGQDPGQLAVDDPDELRQRVERARPFFAYLAERVLGRHEVGDSATPVRRDRAADELADVFAVYSADTVADADLTAAAGAL
;
A
#
# COMPACT_ATOMS: atom_id res chain seq x y z
N PRO A 1 6.48 -3.41 40.62
CA PRO A 1 5.86 -2.59 39.56
C PRO A 1 4.38 -2.94 39.43
N ASP A 2 3.50 -1.96 39.52
CA ASP A 2 2.06 -2.20 39.35
C ASP A 2 1.78 -2.66 37.92
N VAL A 3 1.11 -3.81 37.80
CA VAL A 3 0.64 -4.36 36.53
C VAL A 3 -0.50 -3.47 36.04
N ALA A 4 -0.37 -2.95 34.82
CA ALA A 4 -1.39 -2.10 34.21
C ALA A 4 -1.69 -2.54 32.78
N ASP A 5 -2.94 -2.38 32.39
CA ASP A 5 -3.38 -2.72 31.04
C ASP A 5 -2.69 -1.83 30.00
N VAL A 6 -2.12 -2.50 28.99
CA VAL A 6 -1.46 -1.86 27.84
C VAL A 6 -2.48 -1.11 26.98
N PHE A 7 -3.68 -1.67 26.83
CA PHE A 7 -4.78 -1.08 26.06
C PHE A 7 -5.85 -0.58 27.01
N ARG A 8 -6.12 0.73 26.98
CA ARG A 8 -7.16 1.41 27.78
C ARG A 8 -7.84 2.44 26.90
N ASP A 9 -9.16 2.54 26.99
CA ASP A 9 -9.99 3.53 26.26
C ASP A 9 -9.75 3.52 24.74
N ARG A 10 -9.75 2.31 24.16
CA ARG A 10 -9.44 2.08 22.74
C ARG A 10 -10.46 1.17 22.09
N VAL A 11 -10.79 1.46 20.83
CA VAL A 11 -11.41 0.49 19.92
C VAL A 11 -10.37 -0.56 19.57
N MET A 12 -10.70 -1.83 19.81
CA MET A 12 -9.76 -2.94 19.68
C MET A 12 -9.92 -3.66 18.34
N PHE A 13 -8.79 -3.90 17.67
CA PHE A 13 -8.67 -4.64 16.43
C PHE A 13 -7.90 -5.94 16.70
N PRO A 14 -8.57 -7.10 16.77
CA PRO A 14 -7.90 -8.37 16.98
C PRO A 14 -7.00 -8.71 15.78
N ILE A 15 -5.73 -9.00 16.03
CA ILE A 15 -4.79 -9.38 14.99
C ILE A 15 -4.62 -10.89 14.99
N ARG A 16 -4.85 -11.49 13.83
CA ARG A 16 -4.73 -12.93 13.61
C ARG A 16 -3.63 -13.21 12.60
N ASP A 17 -2.91 -14.30 12.80
CA ASP A 17 -1.96 -14.79 11.80
C ASP A 17 -2.69 -15.38 10.58
N ALA A 18 -1.93 -15.83 9.58
CA ALA A 18 -2.51 -16.41 8.37
C ALA A 18 -3.36 -17.68 8.62
N THR A 19 -3.18 -18.38 9.74
CA THR A 19 -3.97 -19.56 10.12
C THR A 19 -5.28 -19.19 10.83
N GLY A 20 -5.41 -17.93 11.25
CA GLY A 20 -6.54 -17.42 12.02
C GLY A 20 -6.29 -17.43 13.53
N ALA A 21 -5.12 -17.87 14.00
CA ALA A 21 -4.76 -17.85 15.41
C ALA A 21 -4.59 -16.40 15.90
N MET A 22 -5.10 -16.09 17.09
CA MET A 22 -4.97 -14.76 17.68
C MET A 22 -3.55 -14.55 18.18
N VAL A 23 -2.88 -13.51 17.69
CA VAL A 23 -1.46 -13.24 17.99
C VAL A 23 -1.25 -11.90 18.67
N GLY A 24 -2.16 -10.95 18.52
CA GLY A 24 -2.03 -9.64 19.15
C GLY A 24 -3.25 -8.75 18.92
N PHE A 25 -3.09 -7.48 19.24
CA PHE A 25 -4.14 -6.47 19.10
C PHE A 25 -3.56 -5.16 18.56
N GLY A 26 -4.34 -4.50 17.72
CA GLY A 26 -4.27 -3.07 17.47
C GLY A 26 -5.33 -2.35 18.27
N GLY A 27 -5.10 -1.08 18.63
CA GLY A 27 -6.02 -0.29 19.43
C GLY A 27 -6.03 1.16 19.00
N ARG A 28 -7.17 1.64 18.48
CA ARG A 28 -7.38 3.05 18.13
C ARG A 28 -7.92 3.82 19.33
N GLN A 29 -7.28 4.93 19.67
CA GLN A 29 -7.69 5.82 20.74
C GLN A 29 -9.13 6.32 20.51
N MET A 30 -9.94 6.32 21.58
CA MET A 30 -11.24 6.99 21.58
C MET A 30 -11.07 8.52 21.66
N PRO A 31 -12.05 9.33 21.22
CA PRO A 31 -12.01 10.78 21.42
C PRO A 31 -11.71 11.14 22.89
N GLY A 32 -10.73 12.01 23.14
CA GLY A 32 -10.27 12.36 24.50
C GLY A 32 -9.41 11.31 25.20
N GLY A 33 -9.04 10.21 24.52
CA GLY A 33 -8.18 9.16 25.05
C GLY A 33 -6.71 9.59 25.17
N ARG A 34 -5.81 8.63 25.40
CA ARG A 34 -4.36 8.90 25.50
C ARG A 34 -3.61 8.53 24.23
N ASP A 35 -2.59 9.32 23.90
CA ASP A 35 -1.65 9.01 22.81
C ASP A 35 -0.96 7.65 22.99
N PRO A 36 -0.52 7.01 21.90
CA PRO A 36 -0.69 7.44 20.50
C PRO A 36 -2.08 7.12 19.93
N LYS A 37 -2.46 7.77 18.81
CA LYS A 37 -3.72 7.51 18.05
C LYS A 37 -3.94 6.02 17.79
N TYR A 38 -2.90 5.30 17.37
CA TYR A 38 -2.90 3.84 17.23
C TYR A 38 -1.80 3.21 18.08
N ARG A 39 -2.16 2.18 18.85
CA ARG A 39 -1.21 1.35 19.61
C ARG A 39 -1.35 -0.09 19.16
N ASN A 40 -0.23 -0.76 18.92
CA ASN A 40 -0.20 -2.19 18.61
C ASN A 40 0.47 -2.95 19.75
N SER A 41 0.16 -4.24 19.88
CA SER A 41 0.92 -5.16 20.72
C SER A 41 2.43 -5.01 20.43
N SER A 42 3.24 -5.10 21.48
CA SER A 42 4.70 -5.20 21.32
C SER A 42 5.07 -6.51 20.63
N GLN A 43 6.29 -6.61 20.09
CA GLN A 43 6.81 -7.86 19.55
C GLN A 43 6.69 -8.99 20.59
N THR A 44 6.19 -10.15 20.18
CA THR A 44 6.14 -11.36 21.02
C THR A 44 6.60 -12.57 20.20
N PRO A 45 6.83 -13.74 20.82
CA PRO A 45 7.14 -14.97 20.08
C PRO A 45 6.08 -15.38 19.05
N VAL A 46 4.83 -14.93 19.23
CA VAL A 46 3.71 -15.22 18.33
C VAL A 46 3.32 -14.02 17.46
N TYR A 47 3.80 -12.82 17.77
CA TYR A 47 3.47 -11.59 17.07
C TYR A 47 4.71 -10.88 16.56
N ASP A 48 4.87 -10.96 15.25
CA ASP A 48 5.93 -10.29 14.50
C ASP A 48 5.32 -9.34 13.47
N LYS A 49 5.42 -8.03 13.75
CA LYS A 49 4.86 -6.99 12.87
C LYS A 49 5.45 -7.05 11.46
N SER A 50 6.65 -7.58 11.30
CA SER A 50 7.31 -7.71 10.00
C SER A 50 6.77 -8.85 9.15
N ARG A 51 5.89 -9.71 9.70
CA ARG A 51 5.39 -10.92 9.03
C ARG A 51 3.87 -11.06 9.10
N VAL A 52 3.20 -10.29 9.95
CA VAL A 52 1.75 -10.35 10.19
C VAL A 52 1.05 -9.23 9.44
N LEU A 53 0.08 -9.60 8.61
CA LEU A 53 -0.83 -8.69 7.93
C LEU A 53 -2.22 -8.81 8.54
N TYR A 54 -2.78 -7.68 8.97
CA TYR A 54 -4.16 -7.60 9.41
C TYR A 54 -5.10 -7.97 8.25
N GLY A 55 -6.21 -8.66 8.54
CA GLY A 55 -7.20 -9.08 7.55
C GLY A 55 -6.84 -10.34 6.75
N LEU A 56 -5.55 -10.71 6.63
CA LEU A 56 -5.10 -11.77 5.72
C LEU A 56 -5.85 -13.11 5.89
N HIS A 57 -6.05 -13.56 7.13
CA HIS A 57 -6.75 -14.82 7.39
C HIS A 57 -8.17 -14.88 6.78
N ALA A 58 -8.88 -13.75 6.80
CA ALA A 58 -10.21 -13.61 6.23
C ALA A 58 -10.14 -13.37 4.71
N ALA A 59 -9.17 -12.56 4.28
CA ALA A 59 -9.01 -12.14 2.89
C ALA A 59 -8.54 -13.27 1.95
N LYS A 60 -7.91 -14.33 2.45
CA LYS A 60 -7.33 -15.43 1.62
C LYS A 60 -8.23 -15.92 0.49
N ARG A 61 -9.50 -16.23 0.80
CA ARG A 61 -10.44 -16.73 -0.21
C ARG A 61 -10.85 -15.64 -1.20
N ALA A 62 -11.07 -14.43 -0.70
CA ALA A 62 -11.41 -13.28 -1.52
C ALA A 62 -10.24 -12.91 -2.46
N ILE A 63 -8.99 -12.94 -1.99
CA ILE A 63 -7.79 -12.72 -2.84
C ILE A 63 -7.78 -13.67 -4.03
N SER A 64 -8.07 -14.95 -3.81
CA SER A 64 -8.16 -15.92 -4.91
C SER A 64 -9.35 -15.67 -5.85
N THR A 65 -10.46 -15.13 -5.33
CA THR A 65 -11.69 -14.88 -6.10
C THR A 65 -11.57 -13.63 -6.96
N HIS A 66 -11.03 -12.54 -6.39
CA HIS A 66 -10.75 -11.29 -7.08
C HIS A 66 -9.50 -11.39 -7.98
N GLY A 67 -8.56 -12.29 -7.66
CA GLY A 67 -7.30 -12.47 -8.38
C GLY A 67 -6.20 -11.48 -7.99
N PHE A 68 -6.46 -10.56 -7.06
CA PHE A 68 -5.51 -9.58 -6.54
C PHE A 68 -5.68 -9.39 -5.03
N VAL A 69 -4.69 -8.75 -4.40
CA VAL A 69 -4.75 -8.32 -3.00
C VAL A 69 -4.69 -6.80 -2.92
N LEU A 70 -5.56 -6.21 -2.11
CA LEU A 70 -5.50 -4.79 -1.74
C LEU A 70 -4.60 -4.62 -0.52
N VAL A 71 -3.55 -3.81 -0.64
CA VAL A 71 -2.59 -3.55 0.44
C VAL A 71 -2.70 -2.10 0.89
N CYS A 72 -3.00 -1.90 2.17
CA CYS A 72 -3.09 -0.59 2.82
C CYS A 72 -2.34 -0.56 4.16
N GLU A 73 -2.41 0.55 4.89
CA GLU A 73 -1.65 0.73 6.14
C GLU A 73 -2.51 0.62 7.41
N GLY A 74 -3.79 0.99 7.32
CA GLY A 74 -4.68 1.10 8.47
C GLY A 74 -5.64 -0.06 8.63
N TYR A 75 -5.99 -0.35 9.89
CA TYR A 75 -7.09 -1.28 10.20
C TYR A 75 -8.44 -0.79 9.66
N THR A 76 -8.67 0.52 9.77
CA THR A 76 -9.89 1.17 9.27
C THR A 76 -9.97 1.13 7.75
N ASP A 77 -8.83 1.12 7.07
CA ASP A 77 -8.77 1.05 5.61
C ASP A 77 -9.25 -0.32 5.12
N VAL A 78 -8.82 -1.40 5.78
CA VAL A 78 -9.32 -2.76 5.49
C VAL A 78 -10.84 -2.83 5.69
N VAL A 79 -11.35 -2.20 6.75
CA VAL A 79 -12.81 -2.10 6.97
C VAL A 79 -13.47 -1.27 5.87
N GLY A 80 -12.87 -0.15 5.47
CA GLY A 80 -13.38 0.71 4.40
C GLY A 80 -13.44 0.00 3.05
N PHE A 81 -12.41 -0.77 2.70
CA PHE A 81 -12.42 -1.61 1.51
C PHE A 81 -13.52 -2.67 1.55
N SER A 82 -13.75 -3.32 2.70
CA SER A 82 -14.87 -4.26 2.85
C SER A 82 -16.23 -3.56 2.68
N ILE A 83 -16.41 -2.35 3.21
CA ILE A 83 -17.61 -1.52 2.96
C ILE A 83 -17.79 -1.23 1.46
N ALA A 84 -16.69 -0.96 0.74
CA ALA A 84 -16.72 -0.75 -0.70
C ALA A 84 -16.91 -2.04 -1.53
N GLY A 85 -16.95 -3.22 -0.90
CA GLY A 85 -17.17 -4.53 -1.55
C GLY A 85 -15.90 -5.32 -1.83
N PHE A 86 -14.76 -4.96 -1.21
CA PHE A 86 -13.48 -5.63 -1.35
C PHE A 86 -13.06 -6.33 -0.05
N ASP A 87 -13.39 -7.62 0.05
CA ASP A 87 -13.00 -8.45 1.20
C ASP A 87 -11.59 -9.04 1.05
N ASN A 88 -10.84 -8.64 0.01
CA ASN A 88 -9.47 -9.04 -0.29
C ASN A 88 -8.41 -8.01 0.17
N ALA A 89 -8.77 -7.09 1.06
CA ALA A 89 -7.86 -6.10 1.62
C ALA A 89 -7.08 -6.61 2.85
N VAL A 90 -5.83 -6.15 2.96
CA VAL A 90 -4.93 -6.44 4.08
C VAL A 90 -4.16 -5.18 4.47
N ALA A 91 -3.77 -5.07 5.74
CA ALA A 91 -2.97 -3.95 6.23
C ALA A 91 -1.73 -4.38 7.00
N THR A 92 -0.68 -3.55 6.95
CA THR A 92 0.46 -3.68 7.86
C THR A 92 0.06 -3.25 9.28
N CYS A 93 0.70 -3.82 10.30
CA CYS A 93 0.32 -3.55 11.69
C CYS A 93 1.20 -2.44 12.31
N GLY A 94 1.11 -1.23 11.75
CA GLY A 94 1.88 -0.05 12.21
C GLY A 94 3.39 -0.20 11.99
N THR A 95 3.74 -0.70 10.80
CA THR A 95 5.11 -0.81 10.30
C THR A 95 5.07 -0.62 8.78
N ALA A 96 6.19 -0.19 8.19
CA ALA A 96 6.33 -0.25 6.75
C ALA A 96 6.14 -1.69 6.25
N MET A 97 5.67 -1.84 5.02
CA MET A 97 5.66 -3.14 4.34
C MET A 97 7.07 -3.73 4.34
N THR A 98 7.16 -5.06 4.36
CA THR A 98 8.44 -5.79 4.43
C THR A 98 8.47 -6.83 3.31
N GLU A 99 9.66 -7.35 3.02
CA GLU A 99 9.79 -8.44 2.05
C GLU A 99 9.06 -9.71 2.53
N GLU A 100 9.00 -9.96 3.83
CA GLU A 100 8.27 -11.11 4.37
C GLU A 100 6.75 -10.99 4.17
N HIS A 101 6.19 -9.77 4.21
CA HIS A 101 4.81 -9.52 3.80
C HIS A 101 4.61 -9.85 2.31
N VAL A 102 5.52 -9.41 1.44
CA VAL A 102 5.46 -9.73 0.01
C VAL A 102 5.50 -11.24 -0.22
N LYS A 103 6.49 -11.96 0.36
CA LYS A 103 6.63 -13.42 0.27
C LYS A 103 5.40 -14.17 0.79
N LEU A 104 4.73 -13.63 1.80
CA LEU A 104 3.50 -14.21 2.33
C LEU A 104 2.33 -14.05 1.35
N LEU A 105 2.18 -12.86 0.77
CA LEU A 105 1.11 -12.55 -0.17
C LEU A 105 1.29 -13.24 -1.53
N THR A 106 2.52 -13.40 -2.01
CA THR A 106 2.82 -14.10 -3.28
C THR A 106 2.44 -15.58 -3.30
N ARG A 107 2.16 -16.17 -2.13
CA ARG A 107 1.55 -17.50 -2.03
C ARG A 107 0.10 -17.54 -2.49
N SER A 108 -0.59 -16.39 -2.48
CA SER A 108 -2.00 -16.25 -2.86
C SER A 108 -2.17 -15.58 -4.23
N THR A 109 -1.44 -14.50 -4.50
CA THR A 109 -1.46 -13.81 -5.79
C THR A 109 -0.17 -12.99 -5.99
N ARG A 110 0.18 -12.70 -7.24
CA ARG A 110 1.24 -11.73 -7.59
C ARG A 110 0.69 -10.37 -8.01
N ARG A 111 -0.64 -10.21 -8.07
CA ARG A 111 -1.31 -8.96 -8.41
C ARG A 111 -1.60 -8.15 -7.16
N PHE A 112 -0.92 -7.03 -7.00
CA PHE A 112 -0.99 -6.16 -5.83
C PHE A 112 -1.63 -4.85 -6.26
N VAL A 113 -2.72 -4.48 -5.59
CA VAL A 113 -3.33 -3.16 -5.70
C VAL A 113 -2.99 -2.43 -4.41
N VAL A 114 -2.22 -1.36 -4.51
CA VAL A 114 -1.65 -0.67 -3.36
C VAL A 114 -2.36 0.66 -3.16
N ALA A 115 -2.91 0.88 -1.97
CA ALA A 115 -3.55 2.11 -1.58
C ALA A 115 -2.76 2.72 -0.42
N PHE A 116 -1.70 3.46 -0.77
CA PHE A 116 -0.91 4.21 0.20
C PHE A 116 -1.37 5.66 0.22
N ASP A 117 -1.27 6.28 1.40
CA ASP A 117 -1.42 7.72 1.52
C ASP A 117 -0.24 8.39 0.79
N ALA A 118 -0.50 9.47 0.06
CA ALA A 118 0.52 10.21 -0.65
C ALA A 118 1.65 10.67 0.29
N ASP A 119 1.29 10.98 1.54
CA ASP A 119 2.20 11.41 2.60
C ASP A 119 3.00 10.25 3.21
N SER A 120 2.46 9.03 3.23
CA SER A 120 3.11 7.84 3.81
C SER A 120 3.98 7.08 2.81
N ALA A 121 3.63 7.15 1.51
CA ALA A 121 4.35 6.55 0.39
C ALA A 121 5.67 7.27 0.07
N GLY A 122 6.47 7.62 1.08
CA GLY A 122 7.76 8.27 0.91
C GLY A 122 8.67 7.54 -0.09
N GLN A 123 9.68 8.24 -0.61
CA GLN A 123 10.57 7.74 -1.65
C GLN A 123 11.12 6.33 -1.34
N ALA A 124 11.60 6.10 -0.11
CA ALA A 124 12.14 4.81 0.28
C ALA A 124 11.11 3.66 0.29
N ALA A 125 9.82 3.93 0.54
CA ALA A 125 8.78 2.91 0.44
C ALA A 125 8.50 2.54 -1.02
N THR A 126 8.46 3.56 -1.87
CA THR A 126 8.27 3.44 -3.32
C THR A 126 9.42 2.65 -3.97
N GLU A 127 10.68 2.98 -3.66
CA GLU A 127 11.87 2.28 -4.15
C GLU A 127 11.88 0.80 -3.71
N ARG A 128 11.52 0.51 -2.45
CA ARG A 128 11.43 -0.88 -1.97
C ARG A 128 10.34 -1.66 -2.70
N LEU A 129 9.17 -1.06 -2.92
CA LEU A 129 8.10 -1.71 -3.67
C LEU A 129 8.54 -2.02 -5.11
N HIS A 130 9.24 -1.10 -5.77
CA HIS A 130 9.80 -1.31 -7.10
C HIS A 130 10.87 -2.41 -7.12
N GLN A 131 11.74 -2.46 -6.10
CA GLN A 131 12.69 -3.57 -5.94
C GLN A 131 11.98 -4.92 -5.77
N TRP A 132 10.89 -4.97 -4.99
CA TRP A 132 10.12 -6.19 -4.79
C TRP A 132 9.33 -6.60 -6.03
N GLU A 133 8.80 -5.65 -6.77
CA GLU A 133 8.14 -5.88 -8.05
C GLU A 133 9.07 -6.65 -9.01
N ARG A 134 10.33 -6.23 -9.12
CA ARG A 134 11.38 -6.94 -9.86
C ARG A 134 11.67 -8.33 -9.31
N THR A 135 12.00 -8.38 -8.02
CA THR A 135 12.54 -9.59 -7.37
C THR A 135 11.50 -10.70 -7.29
N HIS A 136 10.25 -10.33 -7.02
CA HIS A 136 9.13 -11.26 -6.79
C HIS A 136 8.18 -11.37 -7.99
N LYS A 137 8.47 -10.67 -9.09
CA LYS A 137 7.67 -10.61 -10.32
C LYS A 137 6.23 -10.21 -10.03
N LEU A 138 6.06 -9.11 -9.32
CA LEU A 138 4.74 -8.59 -8.95
C LEU A 138 4.15 -7.81 -10.13
N ASP A 139 2.82 -7.82 -10.21
CA ASP A 139 2.01 -6.95 -11.06
C ASP A 139 1.37 -5.92 -10.12
N VAL A 140 1.91 -4.70 -10.10
CA VAL A 140 1.56 -3.67 -9.11
C VAL A 140 0.78 -2.54 -9.77
N THR A 141 -0.35 -2.21 -9.17
CA THR A 141 -1.14 -1.00 -9.47
C THR A 141 -1.35 -0.17 -8.22
N VAL A 142 -1.56 1.13 -8.40
CA VAL A 142 -1.71 2.10 -7.31
C VAL A 142 -3.09 2.74 -7.37
N VAL A 143 -3.76 2.77 -6.23
CA VAL A 143 -5.00 3.52 -6.02
C VAL A 143 -4.64 4.93 -5.58
N GLU A 144 -5.14 5.92 -6.30
CA GLU A 144 -4.96 7.32 -5.93
C GLU A 144 -6.13 7.79 -5.07
N LEU A 145 -5.82 8.13 -3.83
CA LEU A 145 -6.82 8.54 -2.85
C LEU A 145 -7.00 10.07 -2.81
N GLY A 146 -6.18 10.85 -3.51
CA GLY A 146 -6.19 12.32 -3.39
C GLY A 146 -5.57 12.81 -2.08
N GLU A 147 -5.27 14.10 -2.00
CA GLU A 147 -4.57 14.68 -0.85
C GLU A 147 -5.39 14.55 0.45
N GLY A 148 -4.77 13.96 1.48
CA GLY A 148 -5.32 13.87 2.83
C GLY A 148 -6.51 12.92 3.00
N GLN A 149 -6.83 12.07 2.01
CA GLN A 149 -7.88 11.05 2.16
C GLN A 149 -7.28 9.67 2.46
N ASP A 150 -7.88 8.95 3.42
CA ASP A 150 -7.62 7.53 3.65
C ASP A 150 -8.81 6.67 3.22
N PRO A 151 -8.61 5.38 2.87
CA PRO A 151 -9.71 4.52 2.41
C PRO A 151 -10.81 4.33 3.46
N GLY A 152 -10.45 4.34 4.75
CA GLY A 152 -11.42 4.20 5.83
C GLY A 152 -12.39 5.37 5.88
N GLN A 153 -11.87 6.60 5.77
CA GLN A 153 -12.67 7.82 5.73
C GLN A 153 -13.47 7.91 4.42
N LEU A 154 -12.83 7.67 3.27
CA LEU A 154 -13.52 7.72 1.97
C LEU A 154 -14.66 6.70 1.89
N ALA A 155 -14.52 5.51 2.49
CA ALA A 155 -15.61 4.54 2.52
C ALA A 155 -16.83 4.99 3.35
N VAL A 156 -16.62 5.84 4.35
CA VAL A 156 -17.72 6.41 5.15
C VAL A 156 -18.44 7.49 4.37
N ASP A 157 -17.68 8.33 3.65
CA ASP A 157 -18.21 9.47 2.93
C ASP A 157 -18.84 9.06 1.59
N ASP A 158 -18.14 8.23 0.81
CA ASP A 158 -18.55 7.74 -0.50
C ASP A 158 -17.88 6.37 -0.84
N PRO A 159 -18.53 5.24 -0.47
CA PRO A 159 -17.99 3.91 -0.76
C PRO A 159 -17.98 3.54 -2.25
N ASP A 160 -18.82 4.16 -3.06
CA ASP A 160 -18.87 3.92 -4.51
C ASP A 160 -17.68 4.62 -5.20
N GLU A 161 -17.29 5.80 -4.72
CA GLU A 161 -16.06 6.48 -5.17
C GLU A 161 -14.82 5.67 -4.79
N LEU A 162 -14.72 5.14 -3.56
CA LEU A 162 -13.61 4.25 -3.19
C LEU A 162 -13.55 3.04 -4.14
N ARG A 163 -14.72 2.47 -4.50
CA ARG A 163 -14.79 1.36 -5.45
C ARG A 163 -14.26 1.74 -6.83
N GLN A 164 -14.73 2.85 -7.38
CA GLN A 164 -14.30 3.34 -8.69
C GLN A 164 -12.80 3.64 -8.73
N ARG A 165 -12.22 4.15 -7.64
CA ARG A 165 -10.76 4.40 -7.56
C ARG A 165 -9.95 3.12 -7.59
N VAL A 166 -10.42 2.06 -6.93
CA VAL A 166 -9.78 0.73 -7.01
C VAL A 166 -9.88 0.18 -8.44
N GLU A 167 -11.02 0.32 -9.10
CA GLU A 167 -11.22 -0.14 -10.49
C GLU A 167 -10.37 0.65 -11.50
N ARG A 168 -10.06 1.91 -11.20
CA ARG A 168 -9.21 2.80 -12.02
C ARG A 168 -7.75 2.84 -11.54
N ALA A 169 -7.33 1.90 -10.68
CA ALA A 169 -5.96 1.84 -10.19
C ALA A 169 -4.96 1.83 -11.37
N ARG A 170 -3.94 2.69 -11.27
CA ARG A 170 -3.00 2.93 -12.37
C ARG A 170 -1.79 2.02 -12.26
N PRO A 171 -1.12 1.65 -13.38
CA PRO A 171 0.12 0.89 -13.32
C PRO A 171 1.18 1.60 -12.47
N PHE A 172 1.93 0.83 -11.68
CA PHE A 172 2.92 1.41 -10.76
C PHE A 172 4.05 2.17 -11.47
N PHE A 173 4.47 1.75 -12.66
CA PHE A 173 5.48 2.48 -13.42
C PHE A 173 5.01 3.89 -13.83
N ALA A 174 3.73 4.07 -14.13
CA ALA A 174 3.19 5.39 -14.49
C ALA A 174 3.27 6.33 -13.28
N TYR A 175 2.91 5.82 -12.10
CA TYR A 175 3.06 6.52 -10.83
C TYR A 175 4.54 6.86 -10.52
N LEU A 176 5.47 5.91 -10.75
CA LEU A 176 6.91 6.15 -10.61
C LEU A 176 7.41 7.23 -11.56
N ALA A 177 7.00 7.17 -12.83
CA ALA A 177 7.43 8.10 -13.86
C ALA A 177 7.01 9.54 -13.53
N GLU A 178 5.76 9.75 -13.12
CA GLU A 178 5.27 11.06 -12.69
C GLU A 178 6.06 11.60 -11.50
N ARG A 179 6.41 10.74 -10.53
CA ARG A 179 7.27 11.14 -9.40
C ARG A 179 8.69 11.52 -9.82
N VAL A 180 9.29 10.79 -10.76
CA VAL A 180 10.62 11.11 -11.28
C VAL A 180 10.61 12.45 -12.00
N LEU A 181 9.64 12.67 -12.88
CA LEU A 181 9.47 13.93 -13.62
C LEU A 181 9.24 15.11 -12.67
N GLY A 182 8.34 14.97 -11.69
CA GLY A 182 8.06 16.01 -10.70
C GLY A 182 9.28 16.36 -9.84
N ARG A 183 10.05 15.37 -9.39
CA ARG A 183 11.24 15.58 -8.56
C ARG A 183 12.38 16.29 -9.29
N HIS A 184 12.57 16.00 -10.57
CA HIS A 184 13.57 16.70 -11.39
C HIS A 184 13.04 18.00 -12.00
N GLU A 185 11.81 18.41 -11.64
CA GLU A 185 11.13 19.61 -12.16
C GLU A 185 11.13 19.63 -13.70
N VAL A 186 10.82 18.48 -14.29
CA VAL A 186 10.72 18.34 -15.75
C VAL A 186 9.40 18.99 -16.20
N GLY A 187 9.52 20.02 -17.02
CA GLY A 187 8.44 20.81 -17.60
C GLY A 187 9.02 21.76 -18.65
N ASP A 188 8.23 22.71 -19.14
CA ASP A 188 8.62 23.59 -20.26
C ASP A 188 9.97 24.30 -20.03
N SER A 189 10.26 24.70 -18.79
CA SER A 189 11.48 25.41 -18.40
C SER A 189 12.63 24.53 -17.91
N ALA A 190 12.52 23.20 -18.01
CA ALA A 190 13.57 22.30 -17.53
C ALA A 190 14.89 22.54 -18.27
N THR A 191 16.02 22.47 -17.56
CA THR A 191 17.34 22.53 -18.18
C THR A 191 17.67 21.18 -18.83
N PRO A 192 18.59 21.14 -19.82
CA PRO A 192 19.05 19.87 -20.39
C PRO A 192 19.55 18.88 -19.33
N VAL A 193 20.25 19.36 -18.29
CA VAL A 193 20.75 18.53 -17.19
C VAL A 193 19.63 17.90 -16.35
N ARG A 194 18.52 18.62 -16.15
CA ARG A 194 17.35 18.08 -15.42
C ARG A 194 16.64 17.00 -16.23
N ARG A 195 16.49 17.22 -17.54
CA ARG A 195 15.94 16.21 -18.46
C ARG A 195 16.79 14.96 -18.52
N ASP A 196 18.11 15.13 -18.62
CA ASP A 196 19.09 14.02 -18.67
C ASP A 196 19.01 13.15 -17.40
N ARG A 197 19.02 13.78 -16.22
CA ARG A 197 18.87 13.06 -14.94
C ARG A 197 17.53 12.34 -14.79
N ALA A 198 16.44 12.95 -15.27
CA ALA A 198 15.13 12.30 -15.27
C ALA A 198 15.10 11.11 -16.22
N ALA A 199 15.70 11.24 -17.41
CA ALA A 199 15.77 10.17 -18.40
C ALA A 199 16.56 8.96 -17.88
N ASP A 200 17.73 9.19 -17.25
CA ASP A 200 18.52 8.12 -16.65
C ASP A 200 17.72 7.32 -15.61
N GLU A 201 16.98 8.01 -14.74
CA GLU A 201 16.22 7.34 -13.70
C GLU A 201 14.92 6.69 -14.22
N LEU A 202 14.28 7.28 -15.21
CA LEU A 202 13.16 6.65 -15.91
C LEU A 202 13.61 5.36 -16.60
N ALA A 203 14.80 5.33 -17.18
CA ALA A 203 15.36 4.11 -17.78
C ALA A 203 15.47 2.97 -16.74
N ASP A 204 15.88 3.28 -15.51
CA ASP A 204 15.92 2.31 -14.41
C ASP A 204 14.52 1.81 -14.02
N VAL A 205 13.53 2.71 -13.98
CA VAL A 205 12.11 2.35 -13.72
C VAL A 205 11.59 1.39 -14.80
N PHE A 206 11.83 1.71 -16.07
CA PHE A 206 11.31 0.93 -17.19
C PHE A 206 12.07 -0.38 -17.42
N ALA A 207 13.31 -0.53 -16.95
CA ALA A 207 14.11 -1.74 -17.11
C ALA A 207 13.49 -3.01 -16.48
N VAL A 208 12.45 -2.86 -15.68
CA VAL A 208 11.69 -3.94 -15.03
C VAL A 208 10.61 -4.53 -15.92
N TYR A 209 10.10 -3.73 -16.86
CA TYR A 209 8.91 -4.05 -17.63
C TYR A 209 9.32 -4.54 -19.02
N SER A 210 8.57 -5.50 -19.56
CA SER A 210 8.77 -5.90 -20.95
C SER A 210 8.28 -4.81 -21.90
N ALA A 211 8.84 -4.71 -23.10
CA ALA A 211 8.37 -3.75 -24.11
C ALA A 211 6.86 -3.89 -24.41
N ASP A 212 6.31 -5.11 -24.29
CA ASP A 212 4.89 -5.38 -24.46
C ASP A 212 4.03 -4.91 -23.28
N THR A 213 4.62 -4.77 -22.08
CA THR A 213 3.95 -4.27 -20.87
C THR A 213 3.86 -2.75 -20.84
N VAL A 214 4.83 -2.07 -21.42
CA VAL A 214 4.89 -0.59 -21.48
C VAL A 214 4.25 -0.07 -22.78
N ALA A 215 3.26 -0.77 -23.33
CA ALA A 215 2.68 -0.49 -24.64
C ALA A 215 2.45 1.02 -24.88
N ASP A 216 2.98 1.49 -26.02
CA ASP A 216 3.16 2.84 -26.56
C ASP A 216 2.55 4.06 -25.84
N ALA A 217 1.32 4.04 -25.35
CA ALA A 217 0.65 5.23 -24.81
C ALA A 217 1.33 5.79 -23.56
N ASP A 218 1.76 4.95 -22.62
CA ASP A 218 2.36 5.42 -21.37
C ASP A 218 3.84 5.80 -21.53
N LEU A 219 4.59 5.06 -22.38
CA LEU A 219 5.94 5.43 -22.80
C LEU A 219 5.94 6.71 -23.63
N THR A 220 4.94 6.91 -24.50
CA THR A 220 4.76 8.14 -25.29
C THR A 220 4.38 9.32 -24.40
N ALA A 221 3.57 9.11 -23.36
CA ALA A 221 3.27 10.16 -22.38
C ALA A 221 4.50 10.55 -21.56
N ALA A 222 5.27 9.57 -21.07
CA ALA A 222 6.52 9.82 -20.35
C ALA A 222 7.62 10.43 -21.24
N ALA A 223 7.76 9.95 -22.47
CA ALA A 223 8.72 10.48 -23.46
C ALA A 223 8.28 11.85 -24.01
N GLY A 224 6.98 12.12 -24.13
CA GLY A 224 6.46 13.42 -24.53
C GLY A 224 6.57 14.49 -23.42
N ALA A 225 6.77 14.07 -22.18
CA ALA A 225 7.04 14.95 -21.04
C ALA A 225 8.54 15.31 -20.89
N LEU A 226 9.46 14.56 -21.50
CA LEU A 226 10.89 14.87 -21.57
C LEU A 226 11.18 15.89 -22.69
#